data_AF-A0A450ZYW3-F1
#
_entry.id   AF-A0A450ZYW3-F1
#
_cell.length_a   1.000
_cell.length_b   1.000
_cell.length_c   1.000
_cell.angle_alpha   90.00
_cell.angle_beta   90.00
_cell.angle_gamma   90.00
#
_symmetry.space_group_name_H-M   'P 1'
#
loop_
_entity.id
_entity.type
_entity.pdbx_description
1 polymer ?
#
loop_
_entity_poly.entity_id
_entity_poly.type
_entity_poly.pdbx_seq_one_letter_code
_entity_poly.pdbx_strand_id
1 'polypeptide(L)' 'MAAYEIRCRERTGHMGWKTVGTAMDTKVTLTGQERNKELEYVVVAMNKAGGGPVSNVVMAVL' A
#
# COMPACT_ATOMS: atom_id res chain seq x y z
N MET A 1 2.10 -9.66 -17.48
CA MET A 1 1.64 -8.45 -16.79
C MET A 1 1.95 -8.61 -15.32
N ALA A 2 2.70 -7.66 -14.76
CA ALA A 2 2.90 -7.55 -13.32
C ALA A 2 1.86 -6.56 -12.81
N ALA A 3 1.30 -6.83 -11.63
CA ALA A 3 0.46 -5.89 -10.92
C ALA A 3 1.08 -5.59 -9.56
N TYR A 4 0.80 -4.42 -9.02
CA TYR A 4 1.29 -3.98 -7.73
C TYR A 4 0.09 -3.66 -6.85
N GLU A 5 -0.08 -4.42 -5.77
CA GLU A 5 -1.08 -4.13 -4.76
C GLU A 5 -0.48 -3.17 -3.73
N ILE A 6 -1.13 -2.04 -3.51
CA ILE A 6 -0.71 -1.04 -2.52
C ILE A 6 -1.56 -1.24 -1.28
N ARG A 7 -0.90 -1.44 -0.13
CA ARG A 7 -1.56 -1.59 1.17
C ARG A 7 -1.20 -0.43 2.09
N CYS A 8 -2.14 -0.04 2.93
CA CYS A 8 -2.03 1.03 3.89
C CYS A 8 -2.48 0.55 5.28
N ARG A 9 -1.91 1.12 6.33
CA ARG A 9 -2.44 1.06 7.71
C ARG A 9 -2.09 2.34 8.47
N GLU A 10 -2.79 2.62 9.55
CA GLU A 10 -2.38 3.64 10.52
C GLU A 10 -1.24 3.07 11.38
N ARG A 11 -0.17 3.84 11.58
CA ARG A 11 1.03 3.38 12.28
C ARG A 11 0.78 2.92 13.71
N THR A 12 -0.05 3.67 14.44
CA THR A 12 -0.41 3.38 15.84
C THR A 12 -1.74 2.62 15.95
N GLY A 13 -2.36 2.27 14.82
CA GLY A 13 -3.63 1.57 14.80
C GLY A 13 -3.49 0.07 15.07
N HIS A 14 -4.53 -0.55 15.61
CA HIS A 14 -4.61 -2.01 15.76
C HIS A 14 -5.00 -2.74 14.48
N MET A 15 -5.32 -2.00 13.41
CA MET A 15 -5.77 -2.58 12.15
C MET A 15 -4.58 -3.10 11.33
N GLY A 16 -4.76 -4.28 10.74
CA GLY A 16 -3.83 -4.83 9.77
C GLY A 16 -3.82 -4.03 8.47
N TRP A 17 -2.92 -4.43 7.57
CA TRP A 17 -2.81 -3.86 6.23
C TRP A 17 -4.13 -3.94 5.45
N LYS A 18 -4.55 -2.83 4.85
CA LYS A 18 -5.71 -2.74 3.95
C LYS A 18 -5.27 -2.39 2.55
N THR A 19 -5.80 -3.07 1.54
CA THR A 19 -5.58 -2.70 0.14
C THR A 19 -6.23 -1.35 -0.14
N VAL A 20 -5.44 -0.40 -0.65
CA VAL A 20 -5.89 0.97 -0.98
C VAL A 20 -5.76 1.30 -2.46
N GLY A 21 -5.13 0.42 -3.24
CA GLY A 21 -5.04 0.57 -4.68
C GLY A 21 -4.31 -0.59 -5.35
N THR A 22 -4.41 -0.62 -6.67
CA THR A 22 -3.65 -1.53 -7.54
C THR A 22 -3.08 -0.72 -8.70
N ALA A 23 -1.84 -0.99 -9.08
CA ALA A 23 -1.18 -0.35 -10.21
C ALA A 23 -0.64 -1.40 -11.18
N MET A 24 -0.67 -1.09 -12.48
CA MET A 24 0.00 -1.88 -13.53
C MET A 24 1.38 -1.30 -13.89
N ASP A 25 1.61 -0.04 -13.52
CA ASP A 25 2.88 0.67 -13.65
C ASP A 25 3.56 0.84 -12.29
N THR A 26 4.79 1.34 -12.29
CA THR A 26 5.58 1.62 -11.08
C THR A 26 5.22 2.94 -10.39
N LYS A 27 4.12 3.58 -10.80
CA LYS A 27 3.63 4.83 -10.23
C LYS A 27 2.11 4.78 -10.08
N VAL A 28 1.62 5.29 -8.95
CA VAL A 28 0.19 5.43 -8.66
C VAL A 28 -0.05 6.68 -7.82
N THR A 29 -1.21 7.29 -7.99
CA THR A 29 -1.72 8.35 -7.11
C THR A 29 -2.86 7.75 -6.30
N LEU A 30 -2.74 7.77 -4.97
CA LEU A 30 -3.82 7.41 -4.06
C LEU A 30 -4.59 8.67 -3.65
N THR A 31 -5.91 8.55 -3.52
CA THR A 31 -6.79 9.64 -3.08
C THR A 31 -7.70 9.17 -1.94
N GLY A 32 -8.23 10.10 -1.15
CA GLY A 32 -9.17 9.80 -0.07
C GLY A 32 -8.52 9.28 1.22
N GLN A 33 -7.21 9.52 1.39
CA GLN A 33 -6.49 9.18 2.62
C GLN A 33 -6.92 10.12 3.75
N GLU A 34 -7.02 9.57 4.96
CA GLU A 34 -7.30 10.36 6.16
C GLU A 34 -6.16 11.37 6.41
N ARG A 35 -6.54 12.60 6.76
CA ARG A 35 -5.61 13.69 7.07
C ARG A 35 -5.19 13.66 8.53
N ASN A 36 -4.02 14.22 8.83
CA ASN A 36 -3.44 14.28 10.17
C ASN A 36 -3.24 12.90 10.82
N LYS A 37 -3.02 11.88 10.00
CA LYS A 37 -2.76 10.50 10.44
C LYS A 37 -1.40 10.05 9.91
N GLU A 38 -0.63 9.35 10.76
CA GLU A 38 0.56 8.64 10.33
C GLU A 38 0.13 7.37 9.60
N LEU A 39 0.24 7.39 8.28
CA LEU A 39 -0.11 6.28 7.41
C LEU A 39 1.17 5.59 6.94
N GLU A 40 1.21 4.28 7.08
CA GLU A 40 2.26 3.41 6.54
C GLU A 40 1.77 2.76 5.26
N TYR A 41 2.63 2.68 4.25
CA TYR A 41 2.38 2.08 2.95
C TYR A 41 3.39 0.99 2.63
N VAL A 42 2.91 -0.09 2.03
CA VAL A 42 3.74 -1.13 1.41
C VAL A 42 3.17 -1.51 0.04
N VAL A 43 4.03 -2.05 -0.81
CA VAL A 43 3.66 -2.58 -2.12
C VAL A 43 3.93 -4.09 -2.14
N VAL A 44 3.00 -4.85 -2.70
CA VAL A 44 3.13 -6.28 -2.97
C VAL A 44 3.11 -6.49 -4.47
N ALA A 45 4.18 -7.07 -5.02
CA ALA A 45 4.21 -7.48 -6.42
C ALA A 45 3.34 -8.73 -6.61
N MET A 46 2.46 -8.70 -7.61
CA MET A 46 1.49 -9.74 -7.92
C MET A 46 1.77 -10.36 -9.29
N ASN A 47 1.71 -11.69 -9.36
CA ASN A 47 1.74 -12.45 -10.61
C ASN A 47 0.72 -13.61 -10.57
N LYS A 48 0.71 -14.49 -11.57
CA LYS A 48 -0.22 -15.63 -11.67
C LYS A 48 -0.11 -16.63 -10.51
N ALA A 49 1.02 -16.68 -9.80
CA ALA A 49 1.24 -17.53 -8.64
C ALA A 49 0.84 -16.86 -7.31
N GLY A 50 0.44 -15.58 -7.34
CA GLY A 50 0.03 -14.81 -6.16
C GLY A 50 0.95 -13.64 -5.86
N GLY A 51 0.92 -13.20 -4.59
CA GLY A 51 1.70 -12.07 -4.10
C GLY A 51 3.07 -12.48 -3.58
N GLY A 52 4.08 -11.67 -3.92
CA GLY A 52 5.42 -11.77 -3.35
C GLY A 52 5.53 -11.17 -1.94
N PRO A 53 6.76 -11.00 -1.43
CA PRO A 53 6.99 -10.34 -0.15
C PRO A 53 6.55 -8.86 -0.19
N VAL A 54 6.19 -8.33 0.98
CA VAL A 54 5.96 -6.89 1.15
C VAL A 54 7.24 -6.10 0.93
N SER A 55 7.12 -4.91 0.34
CA SER A 55 8.22 -3.96 0.24
C SER A 55 8.62 -3.40 1.61
N ASN A 56 9.67 -2.57 1.60
CA ASN A 56 9.93 -1.64 2.69
C ASN A 56 8.72 -0.75 2.96
N VAL A 57 8.54 -0.39 4.23
CA VAL A 57 7.48 0.52 4.67
C VAL A 57 7.87 1.96 4.35
N VAL A 58 6.94 2.72 3.77
CA VAL A 58 7.04 4.17 3.62
C VAL A 58 5.98 4.82 4.51
N MET A 59 6.36 5.82 5.29
CA MET A 59 5.44 6.55 6.18
C MET A 59 5.18 7.95 5.63
N ALA A 60 3.93 8.38 5.68
CA ALA A 60 3.50 9.72 5.30
C ALA A 60 2.41 10.25 6.24
N VAL A 61 2.35 11.58 6.34
CA VAL A 61 1.27 12.33 6.98
C VAL A 61 0.76 13.34 5.96
N LEU A 62 -0.56 13.42 5.81
CA LEU A 62 -1.24 14.36 4.91
C LEU A 62 -1.85 15.54 5.68
#